data_AF-A0A1H5B3Q6-F1
#
_entry.id   AF-A0A1H5B3Q6-F1
#
_cell.length_a   1.000
_cell.length_b   1.000
_cell.length_c   1.000
_cell.angle_alpha   90.00
_cell.angle_beta   90.00
_cell.angle_gamma   90.00
#
_symmetry.space_group_name_H-M   'P 1'
#
loop_
_entity.id
_entity.type
_entity.pdbx_description
1 polymer ?
#
loop_
_entity_poly.entity_id
_entity_poly.type
_entity_poly.pdbx_seq_one_letter_code
_entity_poly.pdbx_strand_id
1 'polypeptide(L)'
;MREFDQQLLRLKAVLGMTSDQEVAAALGMTKAAFSDRKKRGAFPEEKVLALATLRQDLQIDPQYVLSGQRSTSNVASTQHLPPDEQLLLDSYRGLSAAKKKQLLTSLLTGDVAKKPPKSDGGVSVRGSGNRTAGRDFHE
;
A
#
# COMPACT_ATOMS: atom_id res chain seq x y z
N MET A 1 -1.11 -29.56 15.84
CA MET A 1 -1.60 -28.34 16.51
C MET A 1 -2.84 -27.86 15.73
N ARG A 2 -4.00 -27.69 16.37
CA ARG A 2 -5.23 -27.31 15.65
C ARG A 2 -5.10 -25.91 15.07
N GLU A 3 -5.66 -25.66 13.89
CA GLU A 3 -5.66 -24.34 13.24
C GLU A 3 -6.24 -23.26 14.16
N PHE A 4 -7.32 -23.59 14.86
CA PHE A 4 -7.95 -22.75 15.87
C PHE A 4 -6.98 -22.29 16.97
N ASP A 5 -6.10 -23.17 17.48
CA ASP A 5 -5.14 -22.82 18.53
C ASP A 5 -4.08 -21.84 17.98
N GLN A 6 -3.72 -21.96 16.70
CA GLN A 6 -2.78 -21.03 16.04
C GLN A 6 -3.43 -19.66 15.81
N GLN A 7 -4.67 -19.62 15.32
CA GLN A 7 -5.44 -18.39 15.14
C GLN A 7 -5.64 -17.66 16.47
N LEU A 8 -5.97 -18.41 17.53
CA LEU A 8 -6.11 -17.86 18.88
C LEU A 8 -4.79 -17.30 19.42
N LEU A 9 -3.68 -18.00 19.23
CA LEU A 9 -2.36 -17.52 19.65
C LEU A 9 -1.99 -16.21 18.95
N ARG A 10 -2.28 -16.10 17.65
CA ARG A 10 -2.07 -14.87 16.87
C ARG A 10 -2.95 -13.74 17.37
N LEU A 11 -4.24 -14.01 17.60
CA LEU A 11 -5.18 -13.01 18.13
C LEU A 11 -4.76 -12.50 19.51
N LYS A 12 -4.32 -13.40 20.39
CA LYS A 12 -3.75 -13.05 21.70
C LYS A 12 -2.53 -12.14 21.59
N ALA A 13 -1.60 -12.48 20.70
CA ALA A 13 -0.40 -11.69 20.46
C ALA A 13 -0.73 -10.28 19.93
N VAL A 14 -1.73 -10.15 19.06
CA VAL A 14 -2.18 -8.85 18.52
C VAL A 14 -2.88 -8.02 19.60
N LEU A 15 -3.72 -8.64 20.43
CA LEU A 15 -4.46 -7.96 21.49
C LEU A 15 -3.61 -7.70 22.75
N GLY A 16 -2.40 -8.27 22.85
CA GLY A 16 -1.59 -8.25 24.07
C GLY A 16 -2.21 -9.02 25.24
N MET A 17 -3.15 -9.92 24.97
CA MET A 17 -3.91 -10.65 25.99
C MET A 17 -3.33 -12.05 26.21
N THR A 18 -3.32 -12.51 27.46
CA THR A 18 -2.84 -13.87 27.80
C THR A 18 -3.99 -14.84 28.00
N SER A 19 -5.15 -14.35 28.46
CA SER A 19 -6.30 -15.17 28.81
C SER A 19 -7.29 -15.35 27.66
N ASP A 20 -7.79 -16.58 27.48
CA ASP A 20 -8.87 -16.88 26.52
C ASP A 20 -10.17 -16.15 26.87
N GLN A 21 -10.38 -15.87 28.16
CA GLN A 21 -11.56 -15.18 28.66
C GLN A 21 -11.57 -13.71 28.23
N GLU A 22 -10.41 -13.05 28.21
CA GLU A 22 -10.29 -11.66 27.77
C GLU A 22 -10.51 -11.56 26.26
N VAL A 23 -9.97 -12.51 25.49
CA VAL A 23 -10.22 -12.60 24.05
C VAL A 23 -11.71 -12.82 23.75
N ALA A 24 -12.37 -13.70 24.50
CA ALA A 24 -13.82 -13.92 24.37
C ALA A 24 -14.61 -12.64 24.65
N ALA A 25 -14.26 -11.90 25.72
CA ALA A 25 -14.88 -10.63 26.06
C ALA A 25 -14.63 -9.57 24.99
N ALA A 26 -13.42 -9.49 24.44
CA ALA A 26 -13.07 -8.57 23.37
C ALA A 26 -13.91 -8.84 22.10
N LEU A 27 -14.17 -10.11 21.79
CA LEU A 27 -15.04 -10.55 20.69
C LEU A 27 -16.54 -10.41 20.99
N GLY A 28 -16.91 -9.93 22.18
CA GLY A 28 -18.30 -9.76 22.60
C GLY A 28 -19.04 -11.08 22.86
N MET A 29 -18.33 -12.14 23.26
CA MET A 29 -18.92 -13.44 23.54
C MET A 29 -18.59 -13.97 24.93
N THR A 30 -19.42 -14.90 25.42
CA THR A 30 -19.21 -15.54 26.72
C THR A 30 -18.11 -16.61 26.63
N LYS A 31 -17.42 -16.85 27.75
CA LYS A 31 -16.41 -17.91 27.89
C LYS A 31 -16.93 -19.29 27.47
N ALA A 32 -18.19 -19.58 27.81
CA ALA A 32 -18.85 -20.84 27.43
C ALA A 32 -19.01 -20.95 25.91
N ALA A 33 -19.56 -19.93 25.26
CA ALA A 33 -19.75 -19.90 23.81
C ALA A 33 -18.43 -20.04 23.04
N PHE A 34 -17.36 -19.38 23.52
CA PHE A 34 -16.03 -19.50 22.94
C PHE A 34 -15.45 -20.92 23.10
N SER A 35 -15.64 -21.53 24.28
CA SER A 35 -15.18 -22.89 24.56
C SER A 35 -15.88 -23.94 23.70
N ASP A 36 -17.19 -23.81 23.49
CA ASP A 36 -17.93 -24.72 22.60
C ASP A 36 -17.49 -24.59 21.15
N ARG A 37 -17.22 -23.38 20.67
CA ARG A 37 -16.65 -23.15 19.33
C ARG A 37 -15.25 -23.75 19.19
N LYS A 38 -14.40 -23.62 20.22
CA LYS A 38 -13.07 -24.25 20.26
C LYS A 38 -13.14 -25.77 20.14
N LYS A 39 -14.11 -26.42 20.80
CA LYS A 39 -14.34 -27.86 20.69
C LYS A 39 -14.77 -28.27 19.27
N ARG A 40 -15.60 -27.44 18.63
CA ARG A 40 -16.09 -27.65 17.25
C ARG A 40 -15.08 -27.26 16.17
N GLY A 41 -14.00 -26.55 16.53
CA GLY A 41 -13.01 -26.05 15.58
C GLY A 41 -13.51 -24.90 14.70
N ALA A 42 -14.61 -24.24 15.06
CA ALA A 42 -15.21 -23.16 14.28
C ALA A 42 -14.77 -21.79 14.82
N PHE A 43 -13.80 -21.16 14.16
CA PHE A 43 -13.29 -19.86 14.58
C PHE A 43 -14.30 -18.73 14.27
N PRO A 44 -14.51 -17.77 15.18
CA PRO A 44 -15.47 -16.68 14.98
C PRO A 44 -14.90 -15.57 14.09
N GLU A 45 -14.68 -15.85 12.81
CA GLU A 45 -14.07 -14.92 11.83
C GLU A 45 -14.85 -13.60 11.73
N GLU A 46 -16.18 -13.68 11.65
CA GLU A 46 -17.09 -12.53 11.62
C GLU A 46 -16.87 -11.58 12.81
N LYS A 47 -16.62 -12.14 14.01
CA LYS A 47 -16.41 -11.34 15.22
C LYS A 47 -15.04 -10.71 15.25
N VAL A 48 -14.02 -11.38 14.71
CA VAL A 48 -12.68 -10.78 14.54
C VAL A 48 -12.73 -9.61 13.56
N LEU A 49 -13.46 -9.77 12.45
CA LEU A 49 -13.66 -8.70 11.49
C LEU A 49 -14.40 -7.51 12.13
N ALA A 50 -15.51 -7.78 12.82
CA ALA A 50 -16.27 -6.74 13.52
C ALA A 50 -15.42 -6.02 14.59
N LEU A 51 -14.58 -6.75 15.31
CA LEU A 51 -13.67 -6.18 16.30
C LEU A 51 -12.62 -5.28 15.63
N ALA A 52 -12.04 -5.68 14.50
CA ALA A 52 -11.12 -4.85 13.74
C ALA A 52 -11.78 -3.56 13.22
N THR A 53 -13.07 -3.61 12.84
CA THR A 53 -13.84 -2.42 12.45
C THR A 53 -14.16 -1.52 13.66
N LEU A 54 -14.50 -2.11 14.81
CA LEU A 54 -14.87 -1.34 16.00
C LEU A 54 -13.65 -0.71 16.70
N ARG A 55 -12.51 -1.41 16.66
CA ARG A 55 -11.26 -1.06 17.35
C ARG A 55 -10.17 -0.77 16.33
N GLN A 56 -10.42 0.16 15.40
CA GLN A 56 -9.42 0.60 14.42
C GLN A 56 -8.14 1.16 15.09
N ASP A 57 -8.26 1.66 16.32
CA ASP A 57 -7.17 2.13 17.17
C ASP A 57 -6.09 1.05 17.43
N LEU A 58 -6.50 -0.23 17.51
CA LEU A 58 -5.59 -1.35 17.78
C LEU A 58 -4.95 -1.95 16.51
N GLN A 59 -5.22 -1.40 15.32
CA GLN A 59 -4.65 -1.84 14.03
C GLN A 59 -4.64 -3.37 13.84
N ILE A 60 -5.76 -4.01 14.16
CA ILE A 60 -5.88 -5.46 14.09
C ILE A 60 -6.02 -5.87 12.62
N ASP A 61 -5.08 -6.68 12.12
CA ASP A 61 -5.14 -7.28 10.77
C ASP A 61 -5.93 -8.61 10.85
N PRO A 62 -7.20 -8.66 10.39
CA PRO A 62 -8.01 -9.88 10.44
C PRO A 62 -7.39 -10.99 9.59
N GLN A 63 -6.75 -10.63 8.47
CA GLN A 63 -6.14 -11.59 7.56
C GLN A 63 -4.93 -12.27 8.20
N TYR A 64 -4.15 -11.53 8.99
CA TYR A 64 -3.07 -12.12 9.77
C TYR A 64 -3.58 -13.09 10.84
N VAL A 65 -4.68 -12.77 11.52
CA VAL A 65 -5.25 -13.67 12.54
C VAL A 65 -5.69 -14.98 11.92
N LEU A 66 -6.41 -14.91 10.79
CA LEU A 66 -6.98 -16.09 10.12
C LEU A 66 -5.92 -16.92 9.39
N SER A 67 -5.11 -16.27 8.54
CA SER A 67 -4.16 -16.96 7.65
C SER A 67 -2.75 -17.09 8.22
N GLY A 68 -2.37 -16.26 9.19
CA GLY A 68 -1.00 -16.17 9.68
C GLY A 68 -0.04 -15.42 8.77
N GLN A 69 -0.50 -15.01 7.58
CA GLN A 69 0.26 -14.15 6.70
C GLN A 69 0.02 -12.71 7.12
N ARG A 70 1.06 -12.02 7.59
CA ARG A 70 0.95 -10.57 7.80
C ARG A 70 0.79 -9.96 6.44
N SER A 71 -0.23 -9.12 6.27
CA SER A 71 -0.25 -8.22 5.13
C SER A 71 0.97 -7.32 5.26
N THR A 72 2.08 -7.65 4.59
CA THR A 72 3.26 -6.79 4.48
C THR A 72 2.95 -5.49 3.72
N SER A 73 1.68 -5.27 3.40
CA SER A 73 1.09 -4.11 2.74
C SER A 73 0.76 -2.95 3.68
N ASN A 74 1.33 -2.87 4.89
CA ASN A 74 1.42 -1.60 5.63
C ASN A 74 2.68 -0.79 5.30
N VAL A 75 3.41 -1.19 4.25
CA VAL A 75 3.94 -0.17 3.34
C VAL A 75 2.78 0.15 2.42
N ALA A 76 2.27 1.38 2.46
CA ALA A 76 1.33 1.91 1.48
C ALA A 76 1.90 1.72 0.06
N SER A 77 1.66 0.55 -0.54
CA SER A 77 2.31 0.12 -1.77
C SER A 77 1.42 -0.89 -2.48
N THR A 78 0.80 -0.41 -3.56
CA THR A 78 0.82 -1.15 -4.82
C THR A 78 -0.06 -2.41 -4.89
N GLN A 79 -1.33 -2.32 -4.52
CA GLN A 79 -2.31 -3.15 -5.22
C GLN A 79 -2.49 -2.57 -6.62
N HIS A 80 -1.55 -2.94 -7.50
CA HIS A 80 -1.58 -2.67 -8.95
C HIS A 80 -1.60 -1.18 -9.33
N LEU A 81 -0.59 -0.42 -8.90
CA LEU A 81 -0.28 0.85 -9.59
C LEU A 81 0.10 0.48 -11.03
N PRO A 82 -0.44 1.15 -12.06
CA PRO A 82 -0.04 0.88 -13.43
C PRO A 82 1.46 1.16 -13.63
N PRO A 83 2.07 0.62 -14.70
CA PRO A 83 3.53 0.63 -14.88
C PRO A 83 4.17 2.03 -14.81
N ASP A 84 3.43 3.05 -15.24
CA ASP A 84 3.83 4.45 -15.19
C ASP A 84 3.95 4.99 -13.76
N GLU A 85 2.97 4.69 -12.90
CA GLU A 85 2.99 5.09 -11.49
C GLU A 85 4.09 4.36 -10.71
N GLN A 86 4.37 3.10 -11.04
CA GLN A 86 5.51 2.36 -10.47
C GLN A 86 6.84 3.01 -10.85
N LEU A 87 7.00 3.38 -12.13
CA LEU A 87 8.20 4.05 -12.63
C LEU A 87 8.41 5.42 -11.96
N LEU A 88 7.33 6.16 -11.74
CA LEU A 88 7.37 7.43 -11.02
C LEU A 88 7.87 7.26 -9.58
N LEU A 89 7.36 6.25 -8.87
CA LEU A 89 7.75 5.97 -7.49
C LEU A 89 9.21 5.52 -7.38
N ASP A 90 9.67 4.67 -8.31
CA ASP A 90 11.07 4.23 -8.36
C ASP A 90 12.01 5.42 -8.59
N SER A 91 11.67 6.24 -9.58
CA SER A 91 12.39 7.48 -9.90
C SER A 91 12.41 8.44 -8.71
N TYR A 92 11.28 8.65 -8.04
CA TYR A 92 11.20 9.51 -6.87
C TYR A 92 12.02 8.94 -5.70
N ARG A 93 11.95 7.64 -5.42
CA ARG A 93 12.72 7.00 -4.34
C ARG A 93 14.24 7.15 -4.56
N GLY A 94 14.69 7.02 -5.81
CA GLY A 94 16.09 7.21 -6.21
C GLY A 94 16.62 8.65 -6.09
N LEU A 95 15.76 9.66 -5.97
CA LEU A 95 16.20 11.05 -5.78
C LEU A 95 16.78 11.31 -4.38
N SER A 96 17.80 12.16 -4.32
CA SER A 96 18.32 12.67 -3.04
C SER A 96 17.29 13.57 -2.34
N ALA A 97 17.38 13.69 -1.02
CA ALA A 97 16.47 14.51 -0.23
C ALA A 97 16.39 15.98 -0.70
N ALA A 98 17.49 16.54 -1.22
CA ALA A 98 17.51 17.88 -1.79
C ALA A 98 16.65 18.00 -3.05
N LYS A 99 16.77 17.04 -3.98
CA LYS A 99 15.98 17.02 -5.22
C LYS A 99 14.50 16.75 -4.98
N LYS A 100 14.18 15.88 -4.01
CA LYS A 100 12.79 15.64 -3.57
C LYS A 100 12.12 16.93 -3.08
N LYS A 101 12.83 17.72 -2.25
CA LYS A 101 12.34 19.02 -1.77
C LYS A 101 12.13 20.00 -2.92
N GLN A 102 13.10 20.12 -3.84
CA GLN A 102 12.95 21.00 -5.01
C GLN A 102 11.76 20.63 -5.89
N LEU A 103 11.52 19.32 -6.11
CA LEU A 103 10.38 18.83 -6.87
C LEU A 103 9.05 19.18 -6.18
N LEU A 104 8.95 18.98 -4.87
CA LEU A 104 7.78 19.38 -4.09
C LEU A 104 7.55 20.90 -4.14
N THR A 105 8.61 21.71 -4.00
CA THR A 105 8.51 23.17 -4.12
C THR A 105 7.99 23.58 -5.50
N SER A 106 8.53 23.00 -6.58
CA SER A 106 8.05 23.29 -7.95
C SER A 106 6.58 22.92 -8.14
N LEU A 107 6.11 21.79 -7.59
CA LEU A 107 4.71 21.39 -7.64
C LEU A 107 3.79 22.34 -6.85
N LEU A 108 4.21 22.76 -5.65
CA LEU A 108 3.43 23.67 -4.80
C LEU A 108 3.38 25.10 -5.35
N THR A 109 4.47 25.59 -5.92
CA THR A 109 4.57 26.95 -6.46
C THR A 109 4.01 27.05 -7.87
N GLY A 110 3.69 25.92 -8.53
CA GLY A 110 3.23 25.90 -9.92
C GLY A 110 4.28 26.42 -10.90
N ASP A 111 5.53 26.57 -10.43
CA ASP A 111 6.66 26.95 -11.24
C ASP A 111 7.01 25.75 -12.11
N VAL A 112 6.36 25.65 -13.27
CA VAL A 112 6.80 24.83 -14.39
C VAL A 112 8.23 25.27 -14.63
N ALA A 113 9.17 24.42 -14.20
CA ALA A 113 10.58 24.70 -14.11
C ALA A 113 11.01 25.65 -15.23
N LYS A 114 11.53 26.83 -14.84
CA LYS A 114 12.27 27.72 -15.74
C LYS A 114 13.04 26.85 -16.72
N LYS A 115 12.64 26.99 -17.98
CA LYS A 115 13.23 26.43 -19.21
C LYS A 115 14.62 25.85 -18.92
N PRO A 116 14.85 24.53 -19.09
CA PRO A 116 16.20 24.01 -18.96
C PRO A 116 17.12 24.90 -19.81
N PRO A 117 18.33 25.24 -19.33
CA PRO A 117 19.27 26.03 -20.12
C PRO A 117 19.32 25.36 -21.49
N LYS A 118 19.08 26.15 -22.55
CA LYS A 118 19.14 25.67 -23.93
C LYS A 118 20.41 24.83 -24.03
N SER A 119 20.27 23.51 -24.09
CA SER A 119 21.35 22.67 -24.55
C SER A 119 21.60 23.17 -25.96
N ASP A 120 22.76 23.79 -26.14
CA ASP A 120 23.29 24.32 -27.39
C ASP A 120 23.63 23.16 -28.34
N GLY A 121 22.63 22.30 -28.57
CA GLY A 121 22.64 21.13 -29.40
C GLY A 121 21.58 21.29 -30.47
N GLY A 122 21.56 22.46 -31.13
CA GLY A 122 20.89 22.58 -32.41
C GLY A 122 21.59 21.65 -33.38
N VAL A 123 20.90 20.60 -33.83
CA VAL A 123 21.40 19.77 -34.93
C VAL A 123 21.36 20.63 -36.18
N SER A 124 22.49 21.24 -36.54
CA SER A 124 22.65 21.97 -37.80
C SER A 124 22.83 20.95 -38.92
N VAL A 125 21.72 20.58 -39.57
CA VAL A 125 21.77 19.77 -40.79
C VAL A 125 22.07 20.70 -41.95
N ARG A 126 23.34 20.79 -42.34
CA ARG A 126 23.75 21.44 -43.60
C ARG A 126 23.49 20.48 -44.76
N GLY A 127 22.25 20.45 -45.24
CA GLY A 127 21.88 19.80 -46.49
C GLY A 127 21.71 20.83 -47.60
N SER A 128 22.41 20.67 -48.72
CA SER A 128 22.21 21.51 -49.91
C SER A 128 20.85 21.17 -50.54
N GLY A 129 19.82 21.92 -50.15
CA GLY A 129 18.47 21.79 -50.66
C GLY A 129 17.43 21.80 -49.55
N ASN A 130 17.00 23.00 -49.16
CA ASN A 130 15.86 23.22 -48.25
C ASN A 130 14.60 22.54 -48.81
N ARG A 131 14.31 21.30 -48.38
CA ARG A 131 12.97 20.70 -48.49
C ARG A 131 12.55 20.20 -47.11
N THR A 132 11.88 21.06 -46.36
CA THR A 132 11.11 20.66 -45.19
C THR A 132 9.88 19.91 -45.69
N ALA A 133 9.79 18.62 -45.42
CA ALA A 133 8.64 17.79 -45.76
C ALA A 133 7.41 18.24 -44.92
N GLY A 134 6.49 19.00 -45.52
CA GLY A 134 5.33 19.50 -44.77
C GLY A 134 4.29 20.32 -45.55
N ARG A 135 4.28 20.23 -46.87
CA ARG A 135 3.33 20.81 -47.83
C ARG A 135 3.62 19.99 -49.08
N ASP A 136 2.81 19.08 -49.56
CA ASP A 136 1.47 19.29 -50.07
C ASP A 136 0.74 17.93 -50.03
N PHE A 137 -0.41 17.88 -49.36
CA PHE A 137 -1.36 16.78 -49.46
C PHE A 137 -2.59 17.37 -50.13
N HIS A 138 -2.90 16.95 -51.36
CA HIS A 138 -4.17 17.22 -52.03
C HIS A 138 -4.63 15.91 -52.66
N GLU A 139 -5.86 15.52 -52.32
CA GLU A 139 -6.60 14.37 -52.88
C GLU A 139 -6.80 14.47 -54.40
#